data_AF-A0A6L9EZS5-F1
#
_entry.id   AF-A0A6L9EZS5-F1
#
_cell.length_a   1.000
_cell.length_b   1.000
_cell.length_c   1.000
_cell.angle_alpha   90.00
_cell.angle_beta   90.00
_cell.angle_gamma   90.00
#
_symmetry.space_group_name_H-M   'P 1'
#
loop_
_entity.id
_entity.type
_entity.pdbx_description
1 polymer ?
#
loop_
_entity_poly.entity_id
_entity_poly.type
_entity_poly.pdbx_seq_one_letter_code
_entity_poly.pdbx_strand_id
1 'polypeptide(L)'
;MKTNMKLNRFFLCLMIAAGLLFSCSDGEDGAIGPIGPQGEQGPEGPQGPQGEEGTANVIFSEWIPRNFIVPGAAEENIQGLEVFNDSELNVNTDVVLVFGRRSEGEGSFSVYQLPFLFDAQDEYYGFGLFDVTGGTGLQVRVNTLDGGTNLFTFFSDFRYVIIPGGTAANSAAQQNFQGEAYQLDFEKMSYEEVLERFGGSEQ
;
A
#
# COMPACT_ATOMS: atom_id res chain seq x y z
N MET A 1 49.35 -104.05 -43.31
CA MET A 1 49.84 -102.75 -43.81
C MET A 1 48.78 -101.69 -43.52
N LYS A 2 49.08 -100.75 -42.61
CA LYS A 2 48.24 -99.58 -42.29
C LYS A 2 48.65 -98.45 -43.23
N THR A 3 47.73 -97.97 -44.07
CA THR A 3 48.00 -96.86 -45.00
C THR A 3 47.48 -95.57 -44.37
N ASN A 4 48.41 -94.70 -43.98
CA ASN A 4 48.15 -93.37 -43.43
C ASN A 4 47.66 -92.42 -44.54
N MET A 5 46.42 -91.93 -44.45
CA MET A 5 45.91 -90.86 -45.30
C MET A 5 46.33 -89.51 -44.70
N LYS A 6 47.20 -88.78 -45.40
CA LYS A 6 47.65 -87.44 -44.98
C LYS A 6 46.52 -86.42 -45.18
N LEU A 7 46.04 -85.83 -44.08
CA LEU A 7 45.03 -84.77 -44.07
C LEU A 7 45.62 -83.48 -44.69
N ASN A 8 45.12 -83.14 -45.88
CA ASN A 8 45.62 -82.02 -46.69
C ASN A 8 45.18 -80.67 -46.08
N ARG A 9 46.11 -80.00 -45.39
CA ARG A 9 45.91 -78.70 -44.71
C ARG A 9 45.35 -77.59 -45.63
N PHE A 10 45.51 -77.75 -46.95
CA PHE A 10 44.98 -76.82 -47.95
C PHE A 10 43.43 -76.79 -47.99
N PHE A 11 42.77 -77.92 -47.75
CA PHE A 11 41.31 -78.00 -47.71
C PHE A 11 40.71 -77.38 -46.44
N LEU A 12 41.45 -77.38 -45.33
CA LEU A 12 41.02 -76.79 -44.07
C LEU A 12 41.08 -75.25 -44.11
N CYS A 13 42.08 -74.67 -44.79
CA CYS A 13 42.16 -73.23 -44.99
C CYS A 13 41.08 -72.69 -45.94
N LEU A 14 40.68 -73.47 -46.95
CA LEU A 14 39.65 -73.07 -47.91
C LEU A 14 38.25 -73.04 -47.28
N MET A 15 37.97 -73.93 -46.31
CA MET A 15 36.72 -73.93 -45.54
C MET A 15 36.66 -72.81 -44.50
N ILE A 16 37.79 -72.40 -43.91
CA ILE A 16 37.84 -71.26 -42.97
C ILE A 16 37.72 -69.92 -43.73
N ALA A 17 38.28 -69.81 -44.94
CA ALA A 17 38.17 -68.62 -45.77
C ALA A 17 36.75 -68.37 -46.33
N ALA A 18 35.97 -69.44 -46.57
CA ALA A 18 34.60 -69.33 -47.07
C ALA A 18 33.58 -68.90 -45.98
N GLY A 19 33.90 -69.09 -44.69
CA GLY A 19 33.02 -68.71 -43.58
C GLY A 19 33.04 -67.23 -43.19
N LEU A 20 34.01 -66.45 -43.70
CA LEU A 20 34.19 -65.03 -43.33
C LEU A 20 33.51 -64.05 -44.31
N LEU A 21 32.84 -64.53 -45.35
CA LEU A 21 32.28 -63.68 -46.43
C LEU A 21 30.76 -63.42 -46.34
N PHE A 22 30.08 -63.85 -45.28
CA PHE A 22 28.63 -63.60 -45.10
C PHE A 22 28.26 -62.81 -43.83
N SER A 23 29.23 -62.14 -43.20
CA SER A 23 28.95 -61.24 -42.06
C SER A 23 29.07 -59.78 -42.48
N CYS A 24 28.14 -59.33 -43.31
CA CYS A 24 27.79 -57.92 -43.47
C CYS A 24 26.26 -57.84 -43.54
N SER A 25 25.61 -58.03 -42.39
CA SER A 25 24.33 -57.37 -42.19
C SER A 25 24.65 -55.90 -42.02
N ASP A 26 24.15 -55.07 -42.94
CA ASP A 26 24.17 -53.62 -42.81
C ASP A 26 23.71 -53.26 -41.39
N GLY A 27 24.65 -52.82 -40.56
CA GLY A 27 24.33 -52.24 -39.27
C GLY A 27 23.65 -50.92 -39.59
N GLU A 28 22.32 -50.90 -39.54
CA GLU A 28 21.55 -49.66 -39.51
C GLU A 28 22.16 -48.78 -38.42
N ASP A 29 22.63 -47.59 -38.80
CA ASP A 29 23.13 -46.60 -37.85
C ASP A 29 22.09 -46.47 -36.73
N GLY A 30 22.49 -46.85 -35.51
CA GLY A 30 21.59 -46.91 -34.37
C GLY A 30 20.84 -45.59 -34.25
N ALA A 31 19.52 -45.64 -34.34
CA ALA A 31 18.68 -44.46 -34.30
C ALA A 31 19.06 -43.57 -33.09
N ILE A 32 19.20 -42.27 -33.32
CA ILE A 32 19.44 -41.30 -32.25
C ILE A 32 18.36 -41.51 -31.18
N GLY A 33 18.79 -41.77 -29.94
CA GLY A 33 17.88 -42.02 -28.84
C GLY A 33 16.88 -40.87 -28.64
N PRO A 34 15.69 -41.15 -28.11
CA PRO A 34 14.67 -40.13 -27.91
C PRO A 34 15.22 -38.99 -27.03
N ILE A 35 14.85 -37.75 -27.36
CA ILE A 35 15.13 -36.58 -26.54
C ILE A 35 14.56 -36.84 -25.14
N GLY A 36 15.36 -36.61 -24.10
CA GLY A 36 14.94 -36.79 -22.71
C GLY A 36 13.71 -35.94 -22.36
N PRO A 37 12.90 -36.37 -21.38
CA PRO A 37 11.73 -35.60 -20.97
C PRO A 37 12.15 -34.19 -20.51
N GLN A 38 11.30 -33.20 -20.81
CA GLN A 38 11.48 -31.84 -20.31
C GLN A 38 11.47 -31.87 -18.77
N GLY A 39 12.38 -31.12 -18.15
CA GLY A 39 12.45 -31.01 -16.69
C GLY A 39 11.15 -30.47 -16.11
N GLU A 40 10.78 -30.96 -14.93
CA GLU A 40 9.59 -30.49 -14.21
C GLU A 40 9.70 -28.98 -13.93
N GLN A 41 8.55 -28.29 -13.99
CA GLN A 41 8.47 -26.89 -13.58
C GLN A 41 8.87 -26.77 -12.10
N GLY A 42 9.70 -25.78 -11.79
CA GLY A 42 10.09 -25.51 -10.40
C GLY A 42 8.89 -25.19 -9.51
N PRO A 43 8.99 -25.39 -8.19
CA PRO A 43 7.92 -25.07 -7.26
C PRO A 43 7.60 -23.57 -7.30
N GLU A 44 6.34 -23.25 -6.98
CA GLU A 44 5.93 -21.86 -6.76
C GLU A 44 6.76 -21.24 -5.63
N GLY A 45 7.14 -19.96 -5.79
CA GLY A 45 7.87 -19.22 -4.76
C GLY A 45 7.03 -19.05 -3.48
N PRO A 46 7.67 -18.76 -2.33
CA PRO A 46 6.94 -18.47 -1.11
C PRO A 46 6.09 -17.21 -1.28
N GLN A 47 4.92 -17.19 -0.64
CA GLN A 47 4.11 -15.99 -0.51
C GLN A 47 4.92 -14.90 0.19
N GLY A 48 4.83 -13.65 -0.30
CA GLY A 48 5.47 -12.50 0.35
C GLY A 48 4.93 -12.26 1.77
N PRO A 49 5.66 -11.53 2.63
CA PRO A 49 5.18 -11.20 3.97
C PRO A 49 3.88 -10.40 3.89
N GLN A 50 2.99 -10.63 4.85
CA GLN A 50 1.81 -9.78 5.05
C GLN A 50 2.29 -8.35 5.38
N GLY A 51 1.66 -7.33 4.78
CA GLY A 51 1.93 -5.93 5.14
C GLY A 51 1.57 -5.64 6.60
N GLU A 52 2.21 -4.62 7.19
CA GLU A 52 1.89 -4.23 8.57
C GLU A 52 0.44 -3.78 8.71
N GLU A 53 -0.16 -4.07 9.87
CA GLU A 53 -1.53 -3.68 10.19
C GLU A 53 -1.62 -2.15 10.32
N GLY A 54 -2.54 -1.50 9.58
CA GLY A 54 -2.73 -0.06 9.66
C GLY A 54 -3.41 0.34 10.98
N THR A 55 -2.71 1.07 11.84
CA THR A 55 -3.22 1.52 13.17
C THR A 55 -4.00 2.84 13.08
N ALA A 56 -5.06 2.93 12.29
CA ALA A 56 -5.93 4.13 12.33
C ALA A 56 -6.82 4.09 13.59
N ASN A 57 -6.25 4.47 14.74
CA ASN A 57 -7.00 4.63 15.99
C ASN A 57 -7.85 5.90 15.91
N VAL A 58 -9.01 5.83 15.26
CA VAL A 58 -9.94 6.98 15.15
C VAL A 58 -10.57 7.25 16.52
N ILE A 59 -10.40 8.47 17.03
CA ILE A 59 -10.98 8.93 18.30
C ILE A 59 -12.15 9.87 17.98
N PHE A 60 -13.28 9.76 18.69
CA PHE A 60 -14.42 10.66 18.48
C PHE A 60 -15.05 11.07 19.81
N SER A 61 -15.67 12.26 19.82
CA SER A 61 -16.43 12.74 20.96
C SER A 61 -17.86 12.22 20.97
N GLU A 62 -18.51 12.24 22.14
CA GLU A 62 -19.96 12.26 22.19
C GLU A 62 -20.51 13.53 21.52
N TRP A 63 -21.82 13.54 21.23
CA TRP A 63 -22.48 14.75 20.73
C TRP A 63 -22.57 15.79 21.86
N ILE A 64 -21.95 16.95 21.61
CA ILE A 64 -21.87 18.08 22.53
C ILE A 64 -23.01 19.03 22.18
N PRO A 65 -23.96 19.31 23.10
CA PRO A 65 -25.05 20.22 22.84
C PRO A 65 -24.56 21.62 22.45
N ARG A 66 -25.29 22.29 21.56
CA ARG A 66 -25.05 23.69 21.21
C ARG A 66 -25.17 24.56 22.47
N ASN A 67 -24.09 25.25 22.80
CA ASN A 67 -23.96 26.15 23.93
C ASN A 67 -23.01 27.30 23.57
N PHE A 68 -23.44 28.14 22.63
CA PHE A 68 -22.67 29.31 22.23
C PHE A 68 -22.60 30.35 23.37
N ILE A 69 -21.48 31.07 23.46
CA ILE A 69 -21.20 32.01 24.57
C ILE A 69 -22.20 33.17 24.61
N VAL A 70 -22.55 33.73 23.44
CA VAL A 70 -23.53 34.81 23.38
C VAL A 70 -24.95 34.22 23.32
N PRO A 71 -25.83 34.49 24.29
CA PRO A 71 -27.15 33.85 24.38
C PRO A 71 -28.21 34.48 23.44
N GLY A 72 -27.87 35.57 22.75
CA GLY A 72 -28.78 36.32 21.88
C GLY A 72 -28.28 36.40 20.44
N ALA A 73 -29.00 37.18 19.62
CA ALA A 73 -28.59 37.43 18.25
C ALA A 73 -27.27 38.21 18.21
N ALA A 74 -26.34 37.76 17.36
CA ALA A 74 -25.03 38.37 17.19
C ALA A 74 -24.55 38.22 15.74
N GLU A 75 -23.57 39.04 15.35
CA GLU A 75 -22.88 38.89 14.06
C GLU A 75 -21.95 37.67 14.08
N GLU A 76 -21.36 37.38 15.24
CA GLU A 76 -20.49 36.21 15.45
C GLU A 76 -20.75 35.56 16.81
N ASN A 77 -20.41 34.27 16.93
CA ASN A 77 -20.46 33.55 18.19
C ASN A 77 -19.46 32.39 18.20
N ILE A 78 -19.11 31.92 19.40
CA ILE A 78 -18.15 30.84 19.59
C ILE A 78 -18.64 29.82 20.61
N GLN A 79 -18.22 28.58 20.44
CA GLN A 79 -18.40 27.49 21.40
C GLN A 79 -17.11 26.68 21.48
N GLY A 80 -16.55 26.54 22.68
CA GLY A 80 -15.49 25.56 22.95
C GLY A 80 -16.07 24.15 22.98
N LEU A 81 -15.40 23.20 22.32
CA LEU A 81 -15.77 21.79 22.32
C LEU A 81 -14.89 20.98 23.29
N GLU A 82 -13.57 21.22 23.28
CA GLU A 82 -12.61 20.47 24.10
C GLU A 82 -11.29 21.27 24.24
N VAL A 83 -10.50 20.95 25.27
CA VAL A 83 -9.10 21.40 25.39
C VAL A 83 -8.19 20.18 25.48
N PHE A 84 -7.35 19.99 24.47
CA PHE A 84 -6.43 18.85 24.36
C PHE A 84 -5.05 19.20 24.88
N ASN A 85 -4.41 18.27 25.58
CA ASN A 85 -2.97 18.33 25.84
C ASN A 85 -2.17 17.65 24.70
N ASP A 86 -0.84 17.79 24.74
CA ASP A 86 0.08 17.30 23.68
C ASP A 86 0.03 15.77 23.46
N SER A 87 -0.47 15.00 24.42
CA SER A 87 -0.64 13.55 24.28
C SER A 87 -1.99 13.14 23.66
N GLU A 88 -2.96 14.07 23.62
CA GLU A 88 -4.30 13.86 23.08
C GLU A 88 -4.45 14.37 21.66
N LEU A 89 -3.70 15.42 21.28
CA LEU A 89 -3.71 15.99 19.94
C LEU A 89 -2.35 16.56 19.55
N ASN A 90 -1.78 16.08 18.44
CA ASN A 90 -0.66 16.70 17.77
C ASN A 90 -1.13 17.46 16.53
N VAL A 91 -1.22 18.79 16.64
CA VAL A 91 -1.72 19.67 15.56
C VAL A 91 -0.90 19.63 14.27
N ASN A 92 0.33 19.08 14.30
CA ASN A 92 1.19 19.01 13.12
C ASN A 92 0.94 17.76 12.27
N THR A 93 0.35 16.72 12.86
CA THR A 93 0.22 15.40 12.22
C THR A 93 -1.20 14.88 12.22
N ASP A 94 -2.00 15.25 13.22
CA ASP A 94 -3.33 14.72 13.41
C ASP A 94 -4.35 15.51 12.60
N VAL A 95 -5.38 14.81 12.14
CA VAL A 95 -6.50 15.43 11.45
C VAL A 95 -7.66 15.55 12.43
N VAL A 96 -8.20 16.77 12.57
CA VAL A 96 -9.42 17.03 13.30
C VAL A 96 -10.55 17.32 12.32
N LEU A 97 -11.63 16.54 12.41
CA LEU A 97 -12.88 16.77 11.69
C LEU A 97 -13.95 17.18 12.71
N VAL A 98 -14.78 18.16 12.35
CA VAL A 98 -15.91 18.58 13.18
C VAL A 98 -17.20 18.44 12.39
N PHE A 99 -18.23 17.94 13.05
CA PHE A 99 -19.56 17.71 12.49
C PHE A 99 -20.61 18.44 13.32
N GLY A 100 -21.56 19.06 12.65
CA GLY A 100 -22.77 19.61 13.24
C GLY A 100 -23.95 18.68 12.95
N ARG A 101 -24.79 18.44 13.96
CA ARG A 101 -26.03 17.69 13.81
C ARG A 101 -27.22 18.61 13.98
N ARG A 102 -28.17 18.51 13.07
CA ARG A 102 -29.47 19.21 13.12
C ARG A 102 -30.57 18.20 13.46
N SER A 103 -31.44 18.56 14.39
CA SER A 103 -32.67 17.83 14.65
C SER A 103 -33.74 18.20 13.63
N GLU A 104 -34.35 17.19 13.00
CA GLU A 104 -35.43 17.32 12.01
C GLU A 104 -36.78 16.86 12.58
N GLY A 105 -36.87 16.67 13.90
CA GLY A 105 -38.05 16.14 14.59
C GLY A 105 -37.68 15.02 15.56
N GLU A 106 -38.69 14.34 16.09
CA GLU A 106 -38.50 13.32 17.12
C GLU A 106 -37.65 12.14 16.58
N GLY A 107 -36.44 12.01 17.11
CA GLY A 107 -35.49 10.93 16.76
C GLY A 107 -34.86 11.03 15.36
N SER A 108 -35.12 12.11 14.61
CA SER A 108 -34.61 12.29 13.24
C SER A 108 -33.54 13.39 13.19
N PHE A 109 -32.43 13.11 12.52
CA PHE A 109 -31.30 14.01 12.45
C PHE A 109 -30.62 14.01 11.09
N SER A 110 -30.07 15.16 10.73
CA SER A 110 -29.14 15.35 9.61
C SER A 110 -27.77 15.73 10.15
N VAL A 111 -26.70 15.18 9.60
CA VAL A 111 -25.32 15.44 10.01
C VAL A 111 -24.54 16.08 8.87
N TYR A 112 -23.81 17.15 9.18
CA TYR A 112 -23.04 17.94 8.23
C TYR A 112 -21.62 18.09 8.76
N GLN A 113 -20.63 17.97 7.87
CA GLN A 113 -19.25 18.28 8.22
C GLN A 113 -19.04 19.80 8.18
N LEU A 114 -18.26 20.34 9.11
CA LEU A 114 -17.82 21.74 9.07
C LEU A 114 -16.52 21.85 8.24
N PRO A 115 -16.32 22.97 7.52
CA PRO A 115 -17.18 24.13 7.48
C PRO A 115 -18.51 23.89 6.72
N PHE A 116 -19.57 24.58 7.16
CA PHE A 116 -20.91 24.49 6.58
C PHE A 116 -21.48 25.88 6.35
N LEU A 117 -22.05 26.10 5.16
CA LEU A 117 -22.74 27.33 4.79
C LEU A 117 -24.25 27.09 4.82
N PHE A 118 -24.97 27.86 5.63
CA PHE A 118 -26.42 27.92 5.62
C PHE A 118 -26.88 29.17 4.86
N ASP A 119 -26.96 29.03 3.55
CA ASP A 119 -27.29 30.09 2.60
C ASP A 119 -28.62 30.79 2.90
N ALA A 120 -29.63 30.06 3.36
CA ALA A 120 -30.95 30.60 3.63
C ALA A 120 -31.00 31.62 4.78
N GLN A 121 -29.97 31.70 5.62
CA GLN A 121 -29.85 32.66 6.73
C GLN A 121 -28.52 33.44 6.70
N ASP A 122 -27.75 33.35 5.61
CA ASP A 122 -26.43 33.96 5.51
C ASP A 122 -25.50 33.58 6.68
N GLU A 123 -25.56 32.33 7.16
CA GLU A 123 -24.73 31.84 8.27
C GLU A 123 -23.58 30.95 7.78
N TYR A 124 -22.39 31.16 8.34
CA TYR A 124 -21.22 30.31 8.14
C TYR A 124 -20.77 29.67 9.45
N TYR A 125 -20.73 28.35 9.48
CA TYR A 125 -20.24 27.56 10.60
C TYR A 125 -18.86 27.00 10.27
N GLY A 126 -17.83 27.39 11.02
CA GLY A 126 -16.47 26.88 10.93
C GLY A 126 -15.98 26.31 12.24
N PHE A 127 -14.79 25.72 12.22
CA PHE A 127 -14.08 25.33 13.43
C PHE A 127 -12.60 25.68 13.31
N GLY A 128 -11.91 25.71 14.44
CA GLY A 128 -10.47 25.89 14.49
C GLY A 128 -9.87 25.38 15.78
N LEU A 129 -8.55 25.17 15.74
CA LEU A 129 -7.71 24.85 16.87
C LEU A 129 -6.95 26.12 17.27
N PHE A 130 -6.90 26.41 18.56
CA PHE A 130 -6.28 27.63 19.09
C PHE A 130 -5.47 27.30 20.34
N ASP A 131 -4.33 27.96 20.50
CA ASP A 131 -3.58 27.90 21.75
C ASP A 131 -4.42 28.54 22.87
N VAL A 132 -4.67 27.80 23.94
CA VAL A 132 -5.42 28.27 25.11
C VAL A 132 -4.67 27.88 26.38
N THR A 133 -5.11 28.43 27.52
CA THR A 133 -4.60 27.97 28.82
C THR A 133 -4.96 26.50 29.00
N GLY A 134 -3.95 25.64 29.13
CA GLY A 134 -4.12 24.20 29.32
C GLY A 134 -3.89 23.34 28.09
N GLY A 135 -3.65 23.92 26.91
CA GLY A 135 -3.28 23.18 25.70
C GLY A 135 -3.91 23.74 24.42
N THR A 136 -4.34 22.88 23.52
CA THR A 136 -5.00 23.23 22.26
C THR A 136 -6.51 23.18 22.40
N GLY A 137 -7.17 24.32 22.29
CA GLY A 137 -8.63 24.44 22.35
C GLY A 137 -9.27 24.24 20.98
N LEU A 138 -10.20 23.29 20.87
CA LEU A 138 -11.06 23.15 19.70
C LEU A 138 -12.33 23.99 19.87
N GLN A 139 -12.60 24.85 18.89
CA GLN A 139 -13.74 25.77 18.93
C GLN A 139 -14.53 25.72 17.64
N VAL A 140 -15.86 25.72 17.76
CA VAL A 140 -16.77 26.10 16.68
C VAL A 140 -16.92 27.61 16.69
N ARG A 141 -16.84 28.22 15.50
CA ARG A 141 -17.06 29.65 15.29
C ARG A 141 -18.14 29.81 14.24
N VAL A 142 -19.11 30.67 14.51
CA VAL A 142 -20.21 30.94 13.60
C VAL A 142 -20.33 32.43 13.38
N ASN A 143 -20.57 32.85 12.13
CA ASN A 143 -20.75 34.25 11.78
C ASN A 143 -21.88 34.40 10.76
N THR A 144 -22.51 35.57 10.75
CA THR A 144 -23.33 36.03 9.63
C THR A 144 -22.43 36.52 8.50
N LEU A 145 -22.92 36.49 7.27
CA LEU A 145 -22.17 36.88 6.06
C LEU A 145 -22.66 38.22 5.47
N ASP A 146 -23.79 38.73 5.97
CA ASP A 146 -24.46 39.94 5.50
C ASP A 146 -24.22 41.15 6.44
N GLY A 147 -23.52 40.94 7.57
CA GLY A 147 -23.34 41.94 8.63
C GLY A 147 -24.57 42.15 9.51
N GLY A 148 -25.59 41.31 9.37
CA GLY A 148 -26.74 41.24 10.27
C GLY A 148 -26.45 40.44 11.54
N THR A 149 -27.45 40.33 12.42
CA THR A 149 -27.35 39.52 13.64
C THR A 149 -28.34 38.37 13.60
N ASN A 150 -27.87 37.16 13.90
CA ASN A 150 -28.69 35.96 13.92
C ASN A 150 -28.61 35.24 15.27
N LEU A 151 -29.66 34.50 15.59
CA LEU A 151 -29.63 33.49 16.64
C LEU A 151 -29.27 32.13 16.02
N PHE A 152 -28.00 31.76 16.10
CA PHE A 152 -27.45 30.56 15.47
C PHE A 152 -28.04 29.27 16.04
N THR A 153 -29.05 28.72 15.36
CA THR A 153 -29.85 27.58 15.87
C THR A 153 -29.92 26.39 14.91
N PHE A 154 -29.27 26.48 13.75
CA PHE A 154 -29.32 25.43 12.73
C PHE A 154 -28.85 24.06 13.26
N PHE A 155 -27.73 24.02 13.98
CA PHE A 155 -27.24 22.81 14.64
C PHE A 155 -27.74 22.71 16.08
N SER A 156 -28.17 21.51 16.48
CA SER A 156 -28.49 21.17 17.87
C SER A 156 -27.26 20.75 18.66
N ASP A 157 -26.32 20.06 18.01
CA ASP A 157 -25.14 19.47 18.65
C ASP A 157 -23.93 19.49 17.70
N PHE A 158 -22.75 19.31 18.29
CA PHE A 158 -21.49 19.16 17.57
C PHE A 158 -20.74 17.90 18.00
N ARG A 159 -19.91 17.35 17.13
CA ARG A 159 -18.99 16.23 17.42
C ARG A 159 -17.68 16.50 16.73
N TYR A 160 -16.58 16.08 17.35
CA TYR A 160 -15.28 16.03 16.68
C TYR A 160 -14.77 14.60 16.52
N VAL A 161 -13.89 14.42 15.54
CA VAL A 161 -13.16 13.18 15.27
C VAL A 161 -11.69 13.54 15.10
N ILE A 162 -10.82 12.83 15.81
CA ILE A 162 -9.37 12.92 15.68
C ILE A 162 -8.91 11.66 14.97
N ILE A 163 -8.17 11.85 13.89
CA ILE A 163 -7.44 10.80 13.21
C ILE A 163 -5.96 11.07 13.50
N PRO A 164 -5.34 10.29 14.41
CA PRO A 164 -3.93 10.45 14.71
C PRO A 164 -3.09 10.34 13.45
N GLY A 165 -2.05 11.16 13.36
CA GLY A 165 -1.12 11.14 12.26
C GLY A 165 -0.46 9.77 12.12
N GLY A 166 -0.45 9.26 10.89
CA GLY A 166 0.33 8.09 10.52
C GLY A 166 1.72 8.48 10.00
N THR A 167 2.24 7.70 9.06
CA THR A 167 3.47 8.05 8.34
C THR A 167 3.23 9.25 7.43
N ALA A 168 4.08 10.28 7.53
CA ALA A 168 4.05 11.40 6.59
C ALA A 168 4.23 10.88 5.15
N ALA A 169 3.46 11.44 4.21
CA ALA A 169 3.71 11.17 2.79
C ALA A 169 5.14 11.64 2.48
N ASN A 170 6.03 10.71 2.11
CA ASN A 170 7.39 11.05 1.70
C ASN A 170 7.34 12.12 0.60
N SER A 171 7.81 13.33 0.91
CA SER A 171 8.06 14.37 -0.08
C SER A 171 8.95 13.77 -1.17
N ALA A 172 8.37 13.46 -2.32
CA ALA A 172 9.05 12.86 -3.47
C ALA A 172 9.68 11.46 -3.24
N ALA A 173 8.85 10.45 -2.94
CA ALA A 173 8.97 9.26 -3.77
C ALA A 173 8.42 9.65 -5.15
N GLN A 174 9.30 10.04 -6.07
CA GLN A 174 8.97 10.23 -7.48
C GLN A 174 8.46 8.89 -8.02
N GLN A 175 7.16 8.63 -7.83
CA GLN A 175 6.52 7.44 -8.37
C GLN A 175 6.50 7.59 -9.89
N ASN A 176 7.44 6.92 -10.55
CA ASN A 176 7.23 6.58 -11.95
C ASN A 176 5.94 5.74 -12.02
N PHE A 177 5.17 5.90 -13.09
CA PHE A 177 3.85 5.31 -13.33
C PHE A 177 3.84 3.77 -13.47
N GLN A 178 4.82 3.08 -12.86
CA GLN A 178 4.90 1.64 -12.69
C GLN A 178 5.12 1.42 -11.19
N GLY A 179 4.11 0.89 -10.50
CA GLY A 179 3.95 0.86 -9.06
C GLY A 179 4.96 0.02 -8.27
N GLU A 180 6.25 0.35 -8.35
CA GLU A 180 7.26 -0.12 -7.40
C GLU A 180 7.86 1.09 -6.67
N ALA A 181 7.55 1.21 -5.38
CA ALA A 181 8.19 2.17 -4.50
C ALA A 181 9.65 1.75 -4.25
N TYR A 182 10.58 2.21 -5.09
CA TYR A 182 12.00 2.05 -4.82
C TYR A 182 12.50 3.25 -4.01
N GLN A 183 12.57 3.09 -2.69
CA GLN A 183 13.31 4.01 -1.81
C GLN A 183 14.81 3.77 -2.04
N LEU A 184 15.46 4.64 -2.81
CA LEU A 184 16.92 4.63 -2.98
C LEU A 184 17.57 5.09 -1.68
N ASP A 185 18.06 4.14 -0.89
CA ASP A 185 18.88 4.40 0.28
C ASP A 185 20.36 4.29 -0.09
N PHE A 186 20.96 5.43 -0.48
CA PHE A 186 22.37 5.50 -0.86
C PHE A 186 23.33 5.21 0.31
N GLU A 187 22.86 5.25 1.56
CA GLU A 187 23.68 4.90 2.72
C GLU A 187 23.87 3.38 2.88
N LYS A 188 23.03 2.58 2.20
CA LYS A 188 23.08 1.11 2.22
C LYS A 188 23.62 0.48 0.95
N MET A 189 23.91 1.28 -0.08
CA MET A 189 24.54 0.78 -1.31
C MET A 189 26.07 0.73 -1.14
N SER A 190 26.68 -0.27 -1.76
CA SER A 190 28.13 -0.31 -1.91
C SER A 190 28.59 0.79 -2.89
N TYR A 191 29.85 1.20 -2.77
CA TYR A 191 30.42 2.23 -3.65
C TYR A 191 30.37 1.80 -5.13
N GLU A 192 30.56 0.51 -5.40
CA GLU A 192 30.49 -0.08 -6.73
C GLU A 192 29.07 -0.06 -7.30
N GLU A 193 28.05 -0.35 -6.48
CA GLU A 193 26.64 -0.27 -6.86
C GLU A 193 26.21 1.15 -7.22
N VAL A 194 26.77 2.15 -6.53
CA VAL A 194 26.56 3.57 -6.85
C VAL A 194 27.21 3.91 -8.20
N LEU A 195 28.46 3.49 -8.44
CA LEU A 195 29.18 3.79 -9.69
C LEU A 195 28.52 3.20 -10.94
N GLU A 196 28.06 1.94 -10.85
CA GLU A 196 27.37 1.26 -11.96
C GLU A 196 26.10 2.02 -12.37
N ARG A 197 25.41 2.62 -11.39
CA ARG A 197 24.14 3.33 -11.60
C ARG A 197 24.31 4.73 -12.17
N PHE A 198 25.45 5.38 -11.90
CA PHE A 198 25.77 6.73 -12.41
C PHE A 198 26.76 6.72 -13.59
N GLY A 199 27.05 5.54 -14.17
CA GLY A 199 27.90 5.42 -15.36
C GLY A 199 29.36 5.83 -15.10
N GLY A 200 29.81 5.76 -13.85
CA GLY A 200 31.19 6.05 -13.48
C GLY A 200 32.08 4.86 -13.77
N SER A 201 32.67 4.79 -14.96
CA SER A 201 33.84 3.93 -15.18
C SER A 201 35.04 4.57 -14.48
N GLU A 202 35.62 3.90 -13.48
CA GLU A 202 36.95 4.26 -12.97
C GLU A 202 37.96 4.16 -14.13
N GLN A 203 38.57 5.29 -14.50
CA GLN A 203 39.82 5.36 -15.25
C GLN A 203 40.94 5.78 -14.31
#